data_AF-A0A7I9VSZ9-F1
#
_entry.id   AF-A0A7I9VSZ9-F1
#
_cell.length_a   1.000
_cell.length_b   1.000
_cell.length_c   1.000
_cell.angle_alpha   90.00
_cell.angle_beta   90.00
_cell.angle_gamma   90.00
#
_symmetry.space_group_name_H-M   'P 1'
#
loop_
_entity.id
_entity.type
_entity.pdbx_description
1 polymer ?
#
loop_
_entity_poly.entity_id
_entity_poly.type
_entity_poly.pdbx_seq_one_letter_code
_entity_poly.pdbx_strand_id
1 'polypeptide(L)'
;MDEIDFQTDYVRDLMALTDYTEFDLDLVREHFIAWEHDKEESITGYRNNSFSSPCTGTIGPTPHTPWWEEMDDSLAKFLQK
;
A
#
# COMPACT_ATOMS: atom_id res chain seq x y z
N MET A 1 -9.06 -10.62 -6.02
CA MET A 1 -8.12 -11.64 -5.46
C MET A 1 -7.30 -12.38 -6.53
N ASP A 2 -7.88 -13.15 -7.47
CA ASP A 2 -7.11 -13.94 -8.45
C ASP A 2 -6.07 -13.13 -9.26
N GLU A 3 -6.38 -11.88 -9.62
CA GLU A 3 -5.46 -10.98 -10.33
C GLU A 3 -4.27 -10.54 -9.45
N ILE A 4 -4.50 -10.34 -8.15
CA ILE A 4 -3.45 -9.97 -7.18
C ILE A 4 -2.48 -11.14 -7.04
N ASP A 5 -3.01 -12.37 -6.94
CA ASP A 5 -2.22 -13.58 -6.82
C ASP A 5 -1.37 -13.81 -8.08
N PHE A 6 -2.00 -13.72 -9.25
CA PHE A 6 -1.32 -13.87 -10.53
C PHE A 6 -0.16 -12.89 -10.71
N GLN A 7 -0.36 -11.61 -10.39
CA GLN A 7 0.71 -10.62 -10.52
C GLN A 7 1.80 -10.79 -9.46
N THR A 8 1.44 -11.21 -8.25
CA THR A 8 2.41 -11.52 -7.18
C THR A 8 3.36 -12.62 -7.62
N ASP A 9 2.83 -13.71 -8.19
CA ASP A 9 3.62 -14.83 -8.68
C ASP A 9 4.51 -14.43 -9.86
N TYR A 10 3.97 -13.64 -10.81
CA TYR A 10 4.75 -13.13 -11.93
C TYR A 10 5.94 -12.27 -11.49
N VAL A 11 5.76 -11.38 -10.52
CA VAL A 11 6.86 -10.55 -10.01
C VAL A 11 7.89 -11.42 -9.27
N ARG A 12 7.44 -12.43 -8.52
CA ARG A 12 8.32 -13.39 -7.85
C ARG A 12 9.22 -14.12 -8.84
N ASP A 13 8.66 -14.56 -9.97
CA ASP A 13 9.40 -15.22 -11.04
C ASP A 13 10.46 -14.28 -11.64
N LEU A 14 10.12 -13.01 -11.89
CA LEU A 14 11.09 -12.03 -12.40
C LEU A 14 12.21 -11.73 -11.40
N MET A 15 11.88 -11.59 -10.12
CA MET A 15 12.87 -11.31 -9.07
C MET A 15 13.92 -12.43 -8.98
N ALA A 16 13.50 -13.69 -9.09
CA ALA A 16 14.39 -14.86 -9.07
C ALA A 16 15.38 -14.91 -10.25
N LEU A 17 15.18 -14.09 -11.30
CA LEU A 17 16.03 -14.02 -12.49
C LEU A 17 17.06 -12.87 -12.44
N THR A 18 17.06 -12.08 -11.37
CA THR A 18 17.91 -10.89 -11.23
C THR A 18 18.59 -10.83 -9.87
N ASP A 19 19.51 -9.88 -9.70
CA ASP A 19 20.12 -9.55 -8.40
C ASP A 19 19.33 -8.45 -7.64
N TYR A 20 18.10 -8.16 -8.06
CA TYR A 20 17.24 -7.23 -7.35
C TYR A 20 16.99 -7.75 -5.94
N THR A 21 17.06 -6.84 -4.95
CA THR A 21 16.96 -7.24 -3.55
C THR A 21 15.57 -7.80 -3.26
N GLU A 22 15.53 -8.98 -2.66
CA GLU A 22 14.28 -9.60 -2.23
C GLU A 22 13.57 -8.75 -1.16
N PHE A 23 12.24 -8.73 -1.22
CA PHE A 23 11.37 -8.10 -0.26
C PHE A 23 10.11 -8.96 -0.07
N ASP A 24 9.32 -8.65 0.95
CA ASP A 24 8.18 -9.47 1.34
C ASP A 24 6.99 -9.32 0.38
N LEU A 25 6.98 -10.11 -0.70
CA LEU A 25 5.89 -10.14 -1.68
C LEU A 25 4.58 -10.70 -1.10
N ASP A 26 4.66 -11.55 -0.07
CA ASP A 26 3.46 -12.10 0.57
C ASP A 26 2.75 -10.99 1.36
N LEU A 27 3.51 -10.14 2.06
CA LEU A 27 2.95 -8.96 2.70
C LEU A 27 2.37 -7.95 1.69
N VAL A 28 3.01 -7.76 0.53
CA VAL A 28 2.45 -6.94 -0.55
C VAL A 28 1.09 -7.47 -0.99
N ARG A 29 0.98 -8.79 -1.21
CA ARG A 29 -0.26 -9.46 -1.57
C ARG A 29 -1.34 -9.25 -0.51
N GLU A 30 -1.01 -9.46 0.77
CA GLU A 30 -1.92 -9.23 1.89
C GLU A 30 -2.42 -7.79 1.94
N HIS A 31 -1.54 -6.81 1.76
CA HIS A 31 -1.91 -5.39 1.73
C HIS A 31 -2.83 -5.05 0.56
N PHE A 32 -2.63 -5.63 -0.63
CA PHE A 32 -3.53 -5.41 -1.76
C PHE A 32 -4.92 -5.99 -1.51
N ILE A 33 -5.02 -7.16 -0.86
CA ILE A 33 -6.31 -7.75 -0.46
C ILE A 33 -7.00 -6.86 0.58
N ALA A 34 -6.27 -6.37 1.58
CA ALA A 34 -6.81 -5.44 2.57
C ALA A 34 -7.27 -4.13 1.92
N TRP A 35 -6.47 -3.57 1.01
CA TRP A 35 -6.83 -2.37 0.25
C TRP A 35 -8.08 -2.55 -0.62
N GLU A 36 -8.29 -3.73 -1.21
CA GLU A 36 -9.51 -4.07 -1.95
C GLU A 36 -10.73 -4.00 -1.01
N HIS A 37 -10.65 -4.65 0.16
CA HIS A 37 -11.72 -4.62 1.17
C HIS A 37 -11.96 -3.22 1.73
N ASP A 38 -10.91 -2.44 2.03
CA ASP A 38 -11.04 -1.08 2.56
C ASP A 38 -11.83 -0.17 1.60
N LYS A 39 -11.67 -0.39 0.28
CA LYS A 39 -12.42 0.34 -0.75
C LYS A 39 -13.88 -0.08 -0.80
N GLU A 40 -14.19 -1.34 -0.54
CA GLU A 40 -15.57 -1.83 -0.42
C GLU A 40 -16.23 -1.28 0.84
N GLU A 41 -15.50 -1.24 1.96
CA GLU A 41 -15.98 -0.69 3.23
C GLU A 41 -16.24 0.82 3.13
N SER A 42 -15.31 1.57 2.53
CA SER A 42 -15.47 3.01 2.34
C SER A 42 -14.67 3.54 1.15
N ILE A 43 -15.35 3.73 0.02
CA ILE A 43 -14.72 4.27 -1.20
C ILE A 43 -14.17 5.68 -1.03
N THR A 44 -14.68 6.45 -0.06
CA THR A 44 -14.17 7.79 0.29
C THR A 44 -13.20 7.78 1.48
N GLY A 45 -13.16 6.69 2.25
CA GLY A 45 -12.38 6.58 3.48
C GLY A 45 -11.12 5.70 3.39
N TYR A 46 -11.00 4.82 2.39
CA TYR A 46 -9.89 3.84 2.31
C TYR A 46 -8.48 4.46 2.34
N ARG A 47 -8.33 5.74 1.97
CA ARG A 47 -7.05 6.47 2.01
C ARG A 47 -6.63 6.91 3.42
N ASN A 48 -7.49 6.75 4.42
CA ASN A 48 -7.18 7.10 5.80
C ASN A 48 -6.41 5.98 6.53
N ASN A 49 -6.33 4.79 5.93
CA ASN A 49 -5.65 3.65 6.50
C ASN A 49 -4.13 3.71 6.26
N SER A 50 -3.38 2.93 7.03
CA SER A 50 -1.92 2.85 6.93
C SER A 50 -1.47 1.39 6.94
N PHE A 51 -0.43 1.10 6.17
CA PHE A 51 0.10 -0.25 5.99
C PHE A 51 1.58 -0.30 6.42
N SER A 52 2.06 -1.50 6.74
CA SER A 52 3.49 -1.74 7.01
C SER A 52 4.30 -1.82 5.73
N SER A 53 5.57 -1.40 5.78
CA SER A 53 6.48 -1.54 4.65
C SER A 53 6.92 -3.01 4.47
N PRO A 54 6.81 -3.56 3.25
CA PRO A 54 7.38 -4.87 2.89
C PRO A 54 8.92 -4.93 2.91
N CYS A 55 9.58 -3.77 2.97
CA CYS A 55 11.04 -3.68 2.96
C CYS A 55 11.61 -3.46 4.36
N THR A 56 10.90 -2.71 5.22
CA THR A 56 11.43 -2.29 6.54
C THR A 56 10.57 -2.73 7.72
N GLY A 57 9.34 -3.22 7.48
CA GLY A 57 8.36 -3.55 8.51
C GLY A 57 7.75 -2.34 9.23
N THR A 58 8.27 -1.11 9.01
CA THR A 58 7.75 0.10 9.67
C THR A 58 6.35 0.42 9.16
N ILE A 59 5.44 0.74 10.08
CA ILE A 59 4.07 1.15 9.75
C ILE A 59 4.07 2.61 9.29
N GLY A 60 3.37 2.89 8.17
CA GLY A 60 3.16 4.25 7.71
C GLY A 60 2.40 5.10 8.74
N PRO A 61 2.70 6.41 8.85
CA PRO A 61 1.95 7.27 9.75
C PRO A 61 0.52 7.46 9.25
N THR A 62 -0.43 7.56 10.17
CA THR A 62 -1.79 7.98 9.85
C THR A 62 -1.78 9.42 9.31
N PRO A 63 -2.54 9.72 8.24
CA PRO A 63 -2.69 11.08 7.76
C PRO A 63 -3.19 12.05 8.85
N HIS A 64 -2.70 13.29 8.83
CA HIS A 64 -3.11 14.33 9.79
C HIS A 64 -4.56 14.78 9.59
N THR A 65 -5.06 14.69 8.36
CA THR A 65 -6.42 15.07 7.94
C THR A 65 -7.04 13.89 7.18
N PRO A 66 -8.32 13.54 7.40
CA PRO A 66 -9.01 12.58 6.55
C PRO A 66 -8.95 13.00 5.06
N TRP A 67 -8.74 12.05 4.16
CA TRP A 67 -8.57 12.34 2.73
C TRP A 67 -9.73 13.13 2.12
N TRP A 68 -10.97 12.86 2.56
CA TRP A 68 -12.15 13.56 2.07
C TRP A 68 -12.21 15.05 2.46
N GLU A 69 -11.49 15.43 3.51
CA GLU A 69 -11.46 16.79 4.06
C GLU A 69 -10.21 17.57 3.60
N GLU A 70 -9.18 16.88 3.12
CA GLU A 70 -7.91 17.50 2.70
C GLU A 70 -7.98 17.95 1.23
N MET A 71 -8.28 19.24 1.05
CA MET A 71 -8.43 19.86 -0.28
C MET A 71 -7.13 20.46 -0.84
N ASP A 72 -6.09 20.57 -0.03
CA ASP A 72 -4.77 21.06 -0.44
C ASP A 72 -3.85 19.87 -0.75
N ASP A 73 -3.61 19.65 -2.04
CA ASP A 73 -2.80 18.54 -2.56
C ASP A 73 -1.30 18.87 -2.65
N SER A 74 -0.87 20.00 -2.07
CA SER A 74 0.53 20.39 -2.08
C SER A 74 1.39 19.51 -1.19
N LEU A 75 2.61 19.22 -1.67
CA LEU A 75 3.62 18.52 -0.88
C LEU A 75 3.92 19.24 0.45
N ALA A 76 3.89 20.57 0.43
CA ALA A 76 4.15 21.39 1.61
C ALA A 76 3.11 21.14 2.71
N LYS A 77 1.83 21.02 2.36
CA LYS A 77 0.77 20.66 3.29
C LYS A 77 0.91 19.21 3.77
N PHE A 78 1.15 18.28 2.85
CA PHE A 78 1.26 16.85 3.17
C PHE A 78 2.39 16.52 4.17
N LEU A 79 3.52 17.24 4.10
CA LEU A 79 4.69 17.00 4.96
C LEU A 79 4.70 17.83 6.26
N GLN A 80 3.67 18.63 6.54
CA GLN A 80 3.55 19.29 7.84
C GLN A 80 3.35 18.25 8.93
N LYS A 81 4.09 18.40 10.03
CA LYS A 81 4.00 17.51 11.21
C LYS A 81 2.91 17.95 12.18
#